data_AF-A0A3D5M5N3-F1
#
_entry.id   AF-A0A3D5M5N3-F1
#
_cell.length_a   1.000
_cell.length_b   1.000
_cell.length_c   1.000
_cell.angle_alpha   90.00
_cell.angle_beta   90.00
_cell.angle_gamma   90.00
#
_symmetry.space_group_name_H-M   'P 1'
#
loop_
_entity.id
_entity.type
_entity.pdbx_description
1 polymer ?
#
loop_
_entity_poly.entity_id
_entity_poly.type
_entity_poly.pdbx_seq_one_letter_code
_entity_poly.pdbx_strand_id
1 'polypeptide(L)'
;MARKDLFSDSDPFLVVACGKEKFDEEKNYQEDEPNPKFNKCYEFLLDFPGAYPLEIYIYDYDLFFGNELIGATQVDLDDRFFSMEWQSVENKPIEYRELHHKDFDKGQGTLKLWVDINENGSNKSADPPVFCEGEPANVFEVRLVIWKTEDIPHMDVEGCSDVFFRTYFDDPNKDKTTDTHWRNSDGKASFNWRLIHEVKSL
;
A
#
# COMPACT_ATOMS: atom_id res chain seq x y z
N MET A 1 -1.78 -0.60 7.37
CA MET A 1 -2.92 -0.38 8.31
C MET A 1 -2.40 0.09 9.66
N ALA A 2 -3.25 0.59 10.56
CA ALA A 2 -2.83 0.93 11.92
C ALA A 2 -2.61 -0.34 12.75
N ARG A 3 -1.44 -0.47 13.38
CA ARG A 3 -1.07 -1.63 14.20
C ARG A 3 -1.81 -1.61 15.54
N LYS A 4 -2.53 -2.67 15.87
CA LYS A 4 -3.38 -2.74 17.08
C LYS A 4 -2.82 -3.66 18.16
N ASP A 5 -2.14 -4.74 17.79
CA ASP A 5 -1.58 -5.68 18.76
C ASP A 5 -0.12 -5.39 19.14
N LEU A 6 0.15 -5.56 20.44
CA LEU A 6 1.45 -5.31 21.03
C LEU A 6 2.51 -6.36 20.60
N PHE A 7 2.09 -7.46 19.95
CA PHE A 7 2.94 -8.61 19.63
C PHE A 7 2.73 -9.27 18.24
N SER A 8 1.69 -8.94 17.48
CA SER A 8 1.45 -9.43 16.09
C SER A 8 0.87 -8.33 15.21
N ASP A 9 0.94 -8.50 13.89
CA ASP A 9 0.22 -7.64 12.95
C ASP A 9 -1.19 -8.21 12.73
N SER A 10 -2.07 -7.47 12.05
CA SER A 10 -3.45 -7.95 11.78
C SER A 10 -3.46 -9.09 10.76
N ASP A 11 -4.50 -9.91 10.84
CA ASP A 11 -4.84 -11.02 9.94
C ASP A 11 -6.01 -10.64 9.00
N PRO A 12 -5.83 -9.68 8.08
CA PRO A 12 -6.97 -9.08 7.39
C PRO A 12 -7.65 -10.01 6.39
N PHE A 13 -8.98 -9.89 6.32
CA PHE A 13 -9.79 -10.44 5.23
C PHE A 13 -10.86 -9.45 4.76
N LEU A 14 -11.38 -9.69 3.56
CA LEU A 14 -12.32 -8.80 2.86
C LEU A 14 -13.75 -9.36 2.91
N VAL A 15 -14.72 -8.48 3.13
CA VAL A 15 -16.14 -8.76 2.83
C VAL A 15 -16.64 -7.70 1.87
N VAL A 16 -17.20 -8.12 0.74
CA VAL A 16 -17.76 -7.24 -0.28
C VAL A 16 -19.24 -7.55 -0.43
N ALA A 17 -20.10 -6.56 -0.28
CA ALA A 17 -21.54 -6.76 -0.33
C ALA A 17 -22.22 -5.70 -1.21
N CYS A 18 -23.29 -6.10 -1.88
CA CYS A 18 -24.16 -5.20 -2.61
C CYS A 18 -25.61 -5.71 -2.49
N GLY A 19 -26.41 -5.03 -1.67
CA GLY A 19 -27.78 -5.45 -1.38
C GLY A 19 -27.85 -6.80 -0.65
N LYS A 20 -28.37 -7.83 -1.33
CA LYS A 20 -28.51 -9.18 -0.75
C LYS A 20 -27.34 -10.10 -1.06
N GLU A 21 -26.53 -9.75 -2.05
CA GLU A 21 -25.37 -10.54 -2.45
C GLU A 21 -24.15 -10.11 -1.63
N LYS A 22 -23.36 -11.09 -1.20
CA LYS A 22 -22.16 -10.89 -0.40
C LYS A 22 -21.11 -11.93 -0.76
N PHE A 23 -19.87 -11.49 -0.90
CA PHE A 23 -18.67 -12.30 -0.95
C PHE A 23 -17.95 -12.17 0.40
N ASP A 24 -17.67 -13.32 1.03
CA ASP A 24 -17.02 -13.40 2.34
C ASP A 24 -15.69 -14.14 2.22
N GLU A 25 -14.59 -13.43 2.46
CA GLU A 25 -13.24 -13.95 2.32
C GLU A 25 -12.61 -14.36 3.64
N GLU A 26 -13.38 -14.57 4.71
CA GLU A 26 -12.86 -14.98 6.02
C GLU A 26 -11.89 -16.17 5.93
N LYS A 27 -12.19 -17.16 5.08
CA LYS A 27 -11.32 -18.34 4.89
C LYS A 27 -10.02 -18.05 4.13
N ASN A 28 -9.89 -16.87 3.54
CA ASN A 28 -8.76 -16.39 2.76
C ASN A 28 -8.09 -15.18 3.43
N TYR A 29 -8.16 -15.11 4.77
CA TYR A 29 -7.40 -14.14 5.55
C TYR A 29 -5.89 -14.24 5.28
N GLN A 30 -5.18 -13.13 5.44
CA GLN A 30 -3.73 -13.05 5.23
C GLN A 30 -3.06 -12.90 6.59
N GLU A 31 -2.28 -13.90 7.02
CA GLU A 31 -1.63 -13.95 8.34
C GLU A 31 -0.54 -12.87 8.47
N ASP A 32 -0.56 -12.09 9.56
CA ASP A 32 0.43 -11.06 9.92
C ASP A 32 0.74 -10.07 8.75
N GLU A 33 -0.28 -9.60 8.03
CA GLU A 33 -0.11 -8.77 6.82
C GLU A 33 -0.76 -7.38 6.95
N PRO A 34 0.01 -6.32 7.29
CA PRO A 34 -0.53 -4.96 7.46
C PRO A 34 -0.87 -4.24 6.14
N ASN A 35 -0.50 -4.80 4.98
CA ASN A 35 -0.76 -4.27 3.63
C ASN A 35 -1.32 -5.37 2.70
N PRO A 36 -2.50 -5.92 3.01
CA PRO A 36 -3.03 -7.10 2.33
C PRO A 36 -3.30 -6.84 0.86
N LYS A 37 -3.01 -7.86 0.04
CA LYS A 37 -3.27 -7.86 -1.40
C LYS A 37 -4.34 -8.89 -1.72
N PHE A 38 -5.58 -8.44 -1.83
CA PHE A 38 -6.70 -9.34 -2.12
C PHE A 38 -6.71 -9.79 -3.59
N ASN A 39 -6.42 -8.87 -4.51
CA ASN A 39 -6.24 -9.18 -5.94
C ASN A 39 -7.35 -10.02 -6.57
N LYS A 40 -8.60 -9.77 -6.16
CA LYS A 40 -9.80 -10.51 -6.60
C LYS A 40 -10.78 -9.58 -7.30
N CYS A 41 -11.56 -10.16 -8.20
CA CYS A 41 -12.69 -9.52 -8.86
C CYS A 41 -14.00 -10.08 -8.28
N TYR A 42 -14.95 -9.20 -8.00
CA TYR A 42 -16.26 -9.52 -7.46
C TYR A 42 -17.32 -8.98 -8.41
N GLU A 43 -18.18 -9.87 -8.90
CA GLU A 43 -19.21 -9.52 -9.88
C GLU A 43 -20.58 -9.56 -9.22
N PHE A 44 -21.37 -8.51 -9.46
CA PHE A 44 -22.73 -8.38 -8.98
C PHE A 44 -23.65 -8.10 -10.17
N LEU A 45 -24.78 -8.80 -10.23
CA LEU A 45 -25.82 -8.49 -11.21
C LEU A 45 -26.86 -7.56 -10.55
N LEU A 46 -26.96 -6.33 -11.05
CA LEU A 46 -27.74 -5.27 -10.43
C LEU A 46 -28.70 -4.61 -11.43
N ASP A 47 -29.78 -4.07 -10.89
CA ASP A 47 -30.73 -3.22 -11.63
C ASP A 47 -30.45 -1.74 -11.33
N PHE A 48 -30.48 -0.90 -12.37
CA PHE A 48 -30.31 0.55 -12.29
C PHE A 48 -31.52 1.27 -12.92
N PRO A 49 -31.99 2.41 -12.37
CA PRO A 49 -31.55 3.04 -11.11
C PRO A 49 -32.04 2.30 -9.86
N GLY A 50 -31.46 2.62 -8.71
CA GLY A 50 -31.83 2.05 -7.41
C GLY A 50 -30.95 0.88 -6.99
N ALA A 51 -29.76 0.78 -7.57
CA ALA A 51 -28.75 -0.16 -7.10
C ALA A 51 -28.39 0.15 -5.64
N TYR A 52 -28.23 -0.89 -4.82
CA TYR A 52 -27.67 -0.70 -3.49
C TYR A 52 -26.21 -0.22 -3.61
N PRO A 53 -25.71 0.58 -2.66
CA PRO A 53 -24.29 0.90 -2.61
C PRO A 53 -23.45 -0.37 -2.52
N LEU A 54 -22.28 -0.36 -3.16
CA LEU A 54 -21.26 -1.38 -2.96
C LEU A 54 -20.58 -1.10 -1.62
N GLU A 55 -20.72 -2.02 -0.66
CA GLU A 55 -20.12 -1.93 0.66
C GLU A 55 -18.90 -2.85 0.74
N ILE A 56 -17.78 -2.31 1.22
CA ILE A 56 -16.54 -3.07 1.42
C ILE A 56 -16.13 -2.95 2.88
N TYR A 57 -15.92 -4.09 3.52
CA TYR A 57 -15.50 -4.22 4.91
C TYR A 57 -14.17 -4.97 4.96
N ILE A 58 -13.25 -4.49 5.78
CA ILE A 58 -12.03 -5.20 6.13
C ILE A 58 -12.11 -5.59 7.59
N TYR A 59 -11.94 -6.88 7.86
CA TYR A 59 -11.92 -7.46 9.19
C TYR A 59 -10.54 -8.00 9.53
N ASP A 60 -10.22 -8.03 10.82
CA ASP A 60 -9.11 -8.76 11.42
C ASP A 60 -9.64 -10.14 11.84
N TYR A 61 -8.99 -11.21 11.40
CA TYR A 61 -9.39 -12.57 11.77
C TYR A 61 -8.91 -12.91 13.18
N ASP A 62 -9.82 -13.40 14.02
CA ASP A 62 -9.52 -13.72 15.41
C ASP A 62 -10.10 -15.08 15.80
N LEU A 63 -9.22 -16.07 16.00
CA LEU A 63 -9.63 -17.45 16.28
C LEU A 63 -10.48 -17.59 17.55
N PHE A 64 -10.21 -16.78 18.58
CA PHE A 64 -10.79 -16.94 19.92
C PHE A 64 -11.81 -15.89 20.31
N PHE A 65 -11.67 -14.65 19.82
CA PHE A 65 -12.47 -13.51 20.25
C PHE A 65 -13.50 -13.07 19.21
N GLY A 66 -13.46 -13.68 18.02
CA GLY A 66 -14.30 -13.34 16.88
C GLY A 66 -13.74 -12.14 16.12
N ASN A 67 -13.99 -12.14 14.81
CA ASN A 67 -13.37 -11.20 13.89
C ASN A 67 -13.71 -9.74 14.24
N GLU A 68 -12.68 -8.89 14.32
CA GLU A 68 -12.82 -7.47 14.60
C GLU A 68 -12.94 -6.68 13.29
N LEU A 69 -13.80 -5.66 13.22
CA LEU A 69 -13.82 -4.77 12.06
C LEU A 69 -12.60 -3.83 12.11
N ILE A 70 -11.78 -3.85 11.07
CA ILE A 70 -10.70 -2.86 10.87
C ILE A 70 -11.31 -1.57 10.34
N GLY A 71 -12.14 -1.66 9.31
CA GLY A 71 -12.85 -0.50 8.76
C GLY A 71 -13.66 -0.84 7.52
N ALA A 72 -14.48 0.12 7.10
CA ALA A 72 -15.38 -0.02 5.96
C ALA A 72 -15.39 1.22 5.07
N THR A 73 -15.77 1.03 3.82
CA THR A 73 -16.06 2.09 2.86
C THR A 73 -17.20 1.66 1.95
N GLN A 74 -17.78 2.62 1.23
CA GLN A 74 -18.85 2.34 0.27
C GLN A 74 -18.66 3.11 -1.03
N VAL A 75 -19.18 2.57 -2.13
CA VAL A 75 -19.25 3.23 -3.44
C VAL A 75 -20.71 3.31 -3.87
N ASP A 76 -21.19 4.53 -4.16
CA ASP A 76 -22.52 4.74 -4.73
C ASP A 76 -22.48 4.35 -6.22
N LEU A 77 -23.17 3.26 -6.57
CA LEU A 77 -23.14 2.72 -7.92
C LEU A 77 -24.05 3.49 -8.88
N ASP A 78 -25.14 4.10 -8.40
CA ASP A 78 -26.02 4.92 -9.23
C ASP A 78 -25.25 6.18 -9.68
N ASP A 79 -24.53 6.83 -8.77
CA ASP A 79 -23.67 7.97 -9.10
C ASP A 79 -22.63 7.61 -10.17
N ARG A 80 -22.01 6.43 -10.07
CA ARG A 80 -21.07 5.94 -11.09
C ARG A 80 -21.75 5.64 -12.41
N PHE A 81 -22.93 5.02 -12.39
CA PHE A 81 -23.68 4.62 -13.58
C PHE A 81 -24.19 5.84 -14.36
N PHE A 82 -24.72 6.86 -13.69
CA PHE A 82 -25.29 8.05 -14.32
C PHE A 82 -24.26 9.17 -14.59
N SER A 83 -23.03 9.05 -14.07
CA SER A 83 -21.97 10.00 -14.38
C SER A 83 -21.47 9.84 -15.83
N MET A 84 -21.73 10.85 -16.67
CA MET A 84 -21.21 10.90 -18.04
C MET A 84 -19.68 10.85 -18.07
N GLU A 85 -19.04 11.50 -17.10
CA GLU A 85 -17.58 11.48 -16.96
C GLU A 85 -17.09 10.07 -16.71
N TRP A 86 -17.67 9.37 -15.73
CA TRP A 86 -17.33 7.98 -15.42
C TRP A 86 -17.55 7.05 -16.61
N GLN A 87 -18.69 7.18 -17.29
CA GLN A 87 -19.04 6.38 -18.47
C GLN A 87 -18.08 6.62 -19.64
N SER A 88 -17.58 7.85 -19.81
CA SER A 88 -16.65 8.21 -20.89
C SER A 88 -15.24 7.63 -20.71
N VAL A 89 -14.87 7.18 -19.51
CA VAL A 89 -13.56 6.59 -19.25
C VAL A 89 -13.53 5.14 -19.76
N GLU A 90 -12.64 4.87 -20.71
CA GLU A 90 -12.44 3.51 -21.26
C GLU A 90 -11.86 2.55 -20.20
N ASN A 91 -10.74 2.94 -19.58
CA ASN A 91 -10.09 2.18 -18.51
C ASN A 91 -10.40 2.83 -17.16
N LYS A 92 -11.29 2.22 -16.37
CA LYS A 92 -11.75 2.81 -15.11
C LYS A 92 -10.57 3.11 -14.20
N PRO A 93 -10.50 4.32 -13.62
CA PRO A 93 -9.36 4.72 -12.83
C PRO A 93 -9.35 3.95 -11.51
N ILE A 94 -8.15 3.75 -10.99
CA ILE A 94 -7.97 3.23 -9.63
C ILE A 94 -8.42 4.30 -8.64
N GLU A 95 -9.34 3.92 -7.76
CA GLU A 95 -9.80 4.68 -6.61
C GLU A 95 -9.01 4.30 -5.35
N TYR A 96 -8.73 5.31 -4.53
CA TYR A 96 -8.19 5.17 -3.19
C TYR A 96 -9.25 5.65 -2.21
N ARG A 97 -9.74 4.75 -1.35
CA ARG A 97 -10.84 5.03 -0.42
C ARG A 97 -10.38 4.85 1.01
N GLU A 98 -10.60 5.87 1.83
CA GLU A 98 -10.33 5.76 3.27
C GLU A 98 -11.28 4.74 3.91
N LEU A 99 -10.73 3.95 4.84
CA LEU A 99 -11.49 2.99 5.64
C LEU A 99 -11.91 3.65 6.95
N HIS A 100 -13.21 3.69 7.20
CA HIS A 100 -13.77 4.30 8.40
C HIS A 100 -14.24 3.24 9.39
N HIS A 101 -14.08 3.53 10.68
CA HIS A 101 -14.55 2.69 11.76
C HIS A 101 -15.23 3.56 12.80
N LYS A 102 -16.43 3.17 13.24
CA LYS A 102 -17.28 3.99 14.13
C LYS A 102 -16.63 4.38 15.46
N ASP A 103 -15.71 3.55 15.95
CA ASP A 103 -15.05 3.75 17.24
C ASP A 103 -13.78 4.61 17.13
N PHE A 104 -13.39 5.03 15.92
CA PHE A 104 -12.18 5.81 15.67
C PHE A 104 -12.46 7.01 14.76
N ASP A 105 -12.07 8.22 15.21
CA ASP A 105 -12.20 9.45 14.41
C ASP A 105 -11.22 9.52 13.23
N LYS A 106 -10.16 8.69 13.25
CA LYS A 106 -9.13 8.63 12.20
C LYS A 106 -9.38 7.46 11.26
N GLY A 107 -9.05 7.61 9.98
CA GLY A 107 -9.04 6.50 9.02
C GLY A 107 -8.16 5.34 9.47
N GLN A 108 -8.65 4.12 9.25
CA GLN A 108 -8.00 2.87 9.65
C GLN A 108 -7.14 2.27 8.52
N GLY A 109 -7.05 2.96 7.38
CA GLY A 109 -6.27 2.57 6.22
C GLY A 109 -6.86 3.13 4.93
N THR A 110 -6.34 2.65 3.81
CA THR A 110 -6.82 3.03 2.47
C THR A 110 -6.98 1.79 1.62
N LEU A 111 -8.16 1.62 1.03
CA LEU A 111 -8.48 0.58 0.07
C LEU A 111 -8.20 1.08 -1.34
N LYS A 112 -7.45 0.31 -2.12
CA LYS A 112 -7.18 0.53 -3.54
C LYS A 112 -8.07 -0.40 -4.37
N LEU A 113 -8.95 0.15 -5.22
CA LEU A 113 -9.90 -0.62 -6.04
C LEU A 113 -10.22 0.11 -7.34
N TRP A 114 -10.91 -0.53 -8.27
CA TRP A 114 -11.66 0.16 -9.32
C TRP A 114 -13.02 -0.52 -9.48
N VAL A 115 -13.99 0.19 -10.07
CA VAL A 115 -15.33 -0.34 -10.34
C VAL A 115 -15.64 -0.16 -11.81
N ASP A 116 -16.08 -1.23 -12.46
CA ASP A 116 -16.64 -1.16 -13.81
C ASP A 116 -18.11 -1.57 -13.79
N ILE A 117 -18.92 -0.93 -14.63
CA ILE A 117 -20.37 -1.18 -14.72
C ILE A 117 -20.69 -1.34 -16.20
N ASN A 118 -21.04 -2.56 -16.59
CA ASN A 118 -21.32 -2.91 -17.97
C ASN A 118 -22.76 -3.40 -18.10
N GLU A 119 -23.39 -3.08 -19.24
CA GLU A 119 -24.70 -3.64 -19.57
C GLU A 119 -24.60 -5.16 -19.71
N ASN A 120 -25.55 -5.88 -19.11
CA ASN A 120 -25.59 -7.33 -19.16
C ASN A 120 -25.73 -7.82 -20.61
N GLY A 121 -24.83 -8.71 -21.04
CA GLY A 121 -24.79 -9.24 -22.41
C GLY A 121 -24.05 -8.35 -23.41
N SER A 122 -23.45 -7.24 -22.98
CA SER A 122 -22.52 -6.46 -23.80
C SER A 122 -21.21 -7.22 -24.04
N ASN A 123 -20.49 -6.89 -25.10
CA ASN A 123 -19.17 -7.49 -25.37
C ASN A 123 -18.19 -7.31 -24.18
N LYS A 124 -18.25 -6.17 -23.49
CA LYS A 124 -17.42 -5.90 -22.29
C LYS A 124 -17.78 -6.81 -21.12
N SER A 125 -19.07 -7.10 -20.92
CA SER A 125 -19.49 -8.05 -19.87
C SER A 125 -19.06 -9.50 -20.15
N ALA A 126 -18.61 -9.80 -21.37
CA ALA A 126 -18.09 -11.11 -21.75
C ALA A 126 -16.56 -11.22 -21.64
N ASP A 127 -15.86 -10.09 -21.42
CA ASP A 127 -14.42 -10.11 -21.18
C ASP A 127 -14.14 -10.84 -19.85
N PRO A 128 -13.08 -11.67 -19.78
CA PRO A 128 -12.74 -12.35 -18.55
C PRO A 128 -12.43 -11.32 -17.45
N PRO A 129 -12.72 -11.65 -16.17
CA PRO A 129 -12.36 -10.79 -15.06
C PRO A 129 -10.88 -10.40 -15.15
N VAL A 130 -10.59 -9.11 -15.09
CA VAL A 130 -9.21 -8.62 -15.09
C VAL A 130 -8.53 -9.19 -13.86
N PHE A 131 -7.60 -10.13 -14.08
CA PHE A 131 -6.85 -10.71 -12.99
C PHE A 131 -5.89 -9.65 -12.46
N CYS A 132 -6.06 -9.27 -11.20
CA CYS A 132 -5.16 -8.38 -10.48
C CYS A 132 -3.88 -9.15 -10.12
N GLU A 133 -3.15 -9.74 -11.06
CA GLU A 133 -1.81 -10.23 -10.73
C GLU A 133 -1.02 -9.02 -10.25
N GLY A 134 -0.57 -9.06 -8.99
CA GLY A 134 0.31 -8.01 -8.47
C GLY A 134 1.47 -7.86 -9.45
N GLU A 135 1.82 -6.62 -9.79
CA GLU A 135 2.96 -6.39 -10.68
C GLU A 135 4.13 -7.25 -10.20
N PRO A 136 4.78 -8.05 -11.08
CA PRO A 136 5.84 -8.92 -10.64
C PRO A 136 6.85 -8.08 -9.86
N ALA A 137 7.24 -8.55 -8.68
CA ALA A 137 8.17 -7.83 -7.82
C ALA A 137 9.45 -7.56 -8.59
N ASN A 138 9.58 -6.34 -9.08
CA ASN A 138 10.71 -5.89 -9.86
C ASN A 138 11.79 -5.50 -8.87
N VAL A 139 12.98 -6.07 -9.08
CA VAL A 139 14.15 -5.71 -8.29
C VAL A 139 14.83 -4.54 -8.98
N PHE A 140 14.85 -3.40 -8.30
CA PHE A 140 15.55 -2.19 -8.73
C PHE A 140 16.87 -2.04 -7.98
N GLU A 141 17.85 -1.44 -8.65
CA GLU A 141 19.10 -1.01 -8.02
C GLU A 141 19.09 0.51 -7.82
N VAL A 142 19.11 0.96 -6.57
CA VAL A 142 19.36 2.37 -6.23
C VAL A 142 20.85 2.54 -6.03
N ARG A 143 21.47 3.43 -6.83
CA ARG A 143 22.89 3.74 -6.78
C ARG A 143 23.11 5.12 -6.16
N LEU A 144 23.64 5.15 -4.95
CA LEU A 144 24.06 6.37 -4.29
C LEU A 144 25.56 6.60 -4.53
N VAL A 145 25.90 7.72 -5.17
CA VAL A 145 27.29 8.12 -5.42
C VAL A 145 27.65 9.27 -4.51
N ILE A 146 28.62 9.04 -3.64
CA ILE A 146 29.10 10.02 -2.65
C ILE A 146 30.48 10.48 -3.12
N TRP A 147 30.52 11.70 -3.66
CA TRP A 147 31.75 12.27 -4.19
C TRP A 147 32.59 12.94 -3.11
N LYS A 148 32.04 14.00 -2.51
CA LYS A 148 32.71 14.82 -1.52
C LYS A 148 31.72 15.51 -0.58
N THR A 149 32.25 16.01 0.51
CA THR A 149 31.59 16.84 1.51
C THR A 149 32.39 18.12 1.72
N GLU A 150 31.73 19.19 2.13
CA GLU A 150 32.34 20.47 2.47
C GLU A 150 31.68 21.00 3.74
N ASP A 151 32.38 21.86 4.48
CA ASP A 151 31.92 22.53 5.71
C ASP A 151 31.48 21.58 6.84
N ILE A 152 32.16 20.43 6.99
CA ILE A 152 31.91 19.52 8.11
C ILE A 152 32.43 20.14 9.42
N PRO A 153 31.57 20.29 10.45
CA PRO A 153 31.98 20.82 11.74
C PRO A 153 32.93 19.86 12.47
N HIS A 154 33.96 20.41 13.10
CA HIS A 154 34.88 19.64 13.92
C HIS A 154 34.24 19.29 15.27
N MET A 155 34.07 18.01 15.54
CA MET A 155 33.37 17.51 16.72
C MET A 155 34.30 17.01 17.83
N ASP A 156 35.62 16.93 17.59
CA ASP A 156 36.60 16.54 18.59
C ASP A 156 37.39 17.75 19.16
N VAL A 157 38.02 17.53 20.32
CA VAL A 157 38.83 18.55 21.03
C VAL A 157 40.10 18.90 20.24
N GLU A 158 40.49 18.06 19.29
CA GLU A 158 41.67 18.25 18.42
C GLU A 158 41.37 19.09 17.17
N GLY A 159 40.11 19.49 16.96
CA GLY A 159 39.69 20.25 15.77
C GLY A 159 39.62 19.40 14.50
N CYS A 160 39.41 18.09 14.63
CA CYS A 160 39.25 17.14 13.54
C CYS A 160 37.88 16.44 13.62
N SER A 161 37.53 15.69 12.57
CA SER A 161 36.39 14.77 12.57
C SER A 161 36.65 13.56 11.70
N ASP A 162 36.20 12.41 12.16
CA ASP A 162 36.21 11.18 11.37
C ASP A 162 34.86 11.05 10.67
N VAL A 163 34.89 11.08 9.34
CA VAL A 163 33.66 11.19 8.53
C VAL A 163 33.41 9.89 7.78
N PHE A 164 32.21 9.35 7.89
CA PHE A 164 31.73 8.24 7.06
C PHE A 164 30.23 8.40 6.84
N PHE A 165 29.70 7.72 5.83
CA PHE A 165 28.26 7.68 5.56
C PHE A 165 27.69 6.33 5.93
N ARG A 166 26.48 6.33 6.51
CA ARG A 166 25.67 5.15 6.81
C ARG A 166 24.32 5.33 6.14
N THR A 167 23.89 4.36 5.35
CA THR A 167 22.65 4.46 4.55
C THR A 167 21.86 3.15 4.62
N TYR A 168 20.54 3.23 4.69
CA TYR A 168 19.65 2.07 4.67
C TYR A 168 18.32 2.44 4.00
N PHE A 169 17.61 1.44 3.50
CA PHE A 169 16.23 1.54 3.04
C PHE A 169 15.38 0.60 3.89
N ASP A 170 14.34 1.14 4.51
CA ASP A 170 13.31 0.48 5.34
C ASP A 170 13.77 -0.25 6.62
N ASP A 171 14.91 -0.95 6.58
CA ASP A 171 15.47 -1.70 7.71
C ASP A 171 16.83 -1.11 8.15
N PRO A 172 16.91 -0.45 9.32
CA PRO A 172 18.15 0.13 9.84
C PRO A 172 19.22 -0.91 10.21
N ASN A 173 18.90 -2.21 10.22
CA ASN A 173 19.86 -3.29 10.44
C ASN A 173 20.53 -3.78 9.14
N LYS A 174 20.04 -3.33 7.97
CA LYS A 174 20.62 -3.63 6.65
C LYS A 174 21.35 -2.44 6.06
N ASP A 175 21.99 -1.66 6.91
CA ASP A 175 22.70 -0.48 6.46
C ASP A 175 23.98 -0.83 5.69
N LYS A 176 24.37 0.08 4.80
CA LYS A 176 25.64 0.08 4.09
C LYS A 176 26.40 1.34 4.47
N THR A 177 27.68 1.16 4.77
CA THR A 177 28.59 2.24 5.14
C THR A 177 29.66 2.47 4.08
N THR A 178 30.18 3.71 4.01
CA THR A 178 31.42 4.00 3.29
C THR A 178 32.64 3.62 4.16
N ASP A 179 33.82 3.76 3.58
CA ASP A 179 35.05 3.92 4.36
C ASP A 179 35.02 5.22 5.20
N THR A 180 35.96 5.33 6.13
CA THR A 180 36.11 6.49 7.02
C THR A 180 37.21 7.40 6.49
N HIS A 181 36.90 8.67 6.29
CA HIS A 181 37.87 9.72 6.08
C HIS A 181 38.38 10.19 7.45
N TRP A 182 39.59 9.74 7.81
CA TRP A 182 40.18 9.97 9.12
C TRP A 182 40.75 11.39 9.26
N ARG A 183 40.51 12.01 10.43
CA ARG A 183 41.10 13.30 10.86
C ARG A 183 40.87 14.45 9.88
N ASN A 184 39.63 14.60 9.42
CA ASN A 184 39.21 15.74 8.60
C ASN A 184 39.31 17.05 9.42
N SER A 185 40.29 17.89 9.07
CA SER A 185 40.62 19.16 9.76
C SER A 185 40.35 20.39 8.91
N ASP A 186 40.00 20.24 7.63
CA ASP A 186 39.68 21.34 6.71
C ASP A 186 38.18 21.37 6.34
N GLY A 187 37.38 20.48 6.95
CA GLY A 187 35.95 20.36 6.73
C GLY A 187 35.59 19.65 5.43
N LYS A 188 36.56 19.09 4.70
CA LYS A 188 36.36 18.47 3.38
C LYS A 188 36.76 17.00 3.39
N ALA A 189 35.77 16.11 3.25
CA ALA A 189 36.03 14.68 3.06
C ALA A 189 35.63 14.23 1.66
N SER A 190 36.53 13.49 1.00
CA SER A 190 36.33 12.90 -0.33
C SER A 190 36.26 11.38 -0.20
N PHE A 191 35.24 10.78 -0.82
CA PHE A 191 34.95 9.35 -0.72
C PHE A 191 35.01 8.66 -2.08
N ASN A 192 34.60 9.35 -3.16
CA ASN A 192 34.46 8.77 -4.51
C ASN A 192 33.82 7.36 -4.48
N TRP A 193 32.77 7.21 -3.68
CA TRP A 193 32.23 5.92 -3.30
C TRP A 193 30.86 5.68 -3.93
N ARG A 194 30.55 4.41 -4.21
CA ARG A 194 29.25 4.00 -4.77
C ARG A 194 28.62 2.93 -3.89
N LEU A 195 27.52 3.29 -3.23
CA LEU A 195 26.66 2.34 -2.52
C LEU A 195 25.54 1.90 -3.46
N ILE A 196 25.33 0.59 -3.56
CA ILE A 196 24.26 -0.01 -4.37
C ILE A 196 23.29 -0.66 -3.40
N HIS A 197 22.03 -0.25 -3.44
CA HIS A 197 20.94 -0.82 -2.65
C HIS A 197 19.97 -1.56 -3.58
N GLU A 198 19.57 -2.76 -3.17
CA GLU A 198 18.54 -3.52 -3.85
C GLU A 198 17.19 -3.14 -3.23
N VAL A 199 16.26 -2.67 -4.05
CA VAL A 199 14.92 -2.25 -3.62
C VAL A 199 13.89 -3.01 -4.46
N LYS A 200 12.87 -3.58 -3.82
CA LYS A 200 11.80 -4.32 -4.51
C LYS A 200 10.61 -3.39 -4.76
N SER A 201 9.96 -3.48 -5.93
CA SER A 201 8.63 -2.86 -6.07
C SER A 201 7.66 -3.49 -5.10
N LEU A 202 6.74 -2.66 -4.60
CA LEU A 202 5.58 -3.09 -3.83
C LEU A 202 4.69 -4.00 -4.66
#